data_AF-A0A8H5A1C4-F1
#
_entry.id   AF-A0A8H5A1C4-F1
#
_cell.length_a   1.000
_cell.length_b   1.000
_cell.length_c   1.000
_cell.angle_alpha   90.00
_cell.angle_beta   90.00
_cell.angle_gamma   90.00
#
_symmetry.space_group_name_H-M   'P 1'
#
loop_
_entity.id
_entity.type
_entity.pdbx_description
1 polymer ?
#
loop_
_entity_poly.entity_id
_entity_poly.type
_entity_poly.pdbx_seq_one_letter_code
_entity_poly.pdbx_strand_id
1 'polypeptide(L)'
;MNHAEKGVSEKGSDHEQAKNYDHAVGDAGDAADLTALGYKPELKRNRSMFTLLFQSLAIAAIPYGFGAPLINSVYGGGQLTMFLGWIIVCILDECIAISLGELAARWPTSAGPYYWSFQIASPKYRT
;
A
#
# COMPACT_ATOMS: atom_id res chain seq x y z
N MET A 1 39.31 30.96 14.71
CA MET A 1 39.28 29.67 13.99
C MET A 1 38.53 28.66 14.85
N ASN A 2 37.66 27.85 14.24
CA ASN A 2 36.89 26.73 14.83
C ASN A 2 35.49 27.05 15.39
N HIS A 3 34.50 27.20 14.50
CA HIS A 3 33.09 27.00 14.88
C HIS A 3 32.20 26.38 13.78
N ALA A 4 32.76 25.87 12.67
CA ALA A 4 31.97 25.54 11.47
C ALA A 4 31.96 24.07 11.01
N GLU A 5 32.47 23.10 11.80
CA GLU A 5 32.54 21.69 11.34
C GLU A 5 31.54 20.71 11.98
N LYS A 6 30.75 21.13 12.97
CA LYS A 6 29.84 20.19 13.67
C LYS A 6 28.48 19.93 12.99
N GLY A 7 28.15 20.58 11.87
CA GLY A 7 26.79 20.55 11.31
C GLY A 7 26.50 19.51 10.22
N VAL A 8 27.50 18.82 9.68
CA VAL A 8 27.35 18.01 8.44
C VAL A 8 27.36 16.50 8.70
N SER A 9 27.89 16.03 9.84
CA SER A 9 28.08 14.60 10.11
C SER A 9 26.85 13.87 10.68
N GLU A 10 25.85 14.58 11.18
CA GLU A 10 24.68 13.95 11.86
C GLU A 10 23.52 13.67 10.88
N LYS A 11 23.37 14.52 9.84
CA LYS A 11 22.23 14.45 8.92
C LYS A 11 22.27 13.26 7.94
N GLY A 12 23.42 12.59 7.79
CA GLY A 12 23.59 11.43 6.89
C GLY A 12 23.27 10.09 7.55
N SER A 13 23.50 9.97 8.86
CA SER A 13 23.27 8.73 9.61
C SER A 13 21.79 8.47 9.86
N ASP A 14 20.99 9.53 10.03
CA ASP A 14 19.57 9.40 10.37
C ASP A 14 18.75 8.87 9.19
N HIS A 15 19.09 9.26 7.96
CA HIS A 15 18.44 8.77 6.75
C HIS A 15 18.85 7.33 6.40
N GLU A 16 20.12 6.95 6.62
CA GLU A 16 20.61 5.57 6.43
C GLU A 16 20.04 4.62 7.50
N GLN A 17 19.98 5.08 8.75
CA GLN A 17 19.37 4.35 9.86
C GLN A 17 17.86 4.18 9.66
N ALA A 18 17.11 5.25 9.34
CA ALA A 18 15.67 5.15 9.07
C ALA A 18 15.36 4.17 7.93
N LYS A 19 16.16 4.19 6.86
CA LYS A 19 16.01 3.25 5.73
C LYS A 19 16.27 1.80 6.14
N ASN A 20 17.17 1.57 7.09
CA ASN A 20 17.50 0.24 7.60
C ASN A 20 16.47 -0.24 8.63
N TYR A 21 15.92 0.65 9.46
CA TYR A 21 14.84 0.35 10.41
C TYR A 21 13.53 -0.02 9.71
N ASP A 22 13.08 0.74 8.71
CA ASP A 22 11.88 0.40 7.91
C ASP A 22 12.01 -0.95 7.19
N HIS A 23 13.22 -1.27 6.71
CA HIS A 23 13.48 -2.48 5.94
C HIS A 23 13.67 -3.72 6.83
N ALA A 24 14.19 -3.55 8.06
CA ALA A 24 14.42 -4.62 9.01
C ALA A 24 13.15 -5.06 9.76
N VAL A 25 12.23 -4.14 10.05
CA VAL A 25 10.98 -4.45 10.77
C VAL A 25 10.01 -5.26 9.92
N GLY A 26 9.95 -5.04 8.61
CA GLY A 26 9.09 -5.81 7.69
C GLY A 26 9.69 -7.16 7.24
N ASP A 27 11.01 -7.26 7.09
CA ASP A 27 11.67 -8.45 6.50
C ASP A 27 11.66 -9.67 7.44
N ALA A 28 11.88 -9.47 8.74
CA ALA A 28 11.98 -10.57 9.70
C ALA A 28 10.62 -11.21 10.04
N GLY A 29 9.55 -10.42 10.12
CA GLY A 29 8.19 -10.92 10.37
C GLY A 29 7.61 -11.63 9.14
N ASP A 30 7.64 -10.97 7.98
CA ASP A 30 7.09 -11.52 6.74
C ASP A 30 7.82 -12.80 6.30
N ALA A 31 9.13 -12.89 6.46
CA ALA A 31 9.90 -14.09 6.10
C ALA A 31 9.55 -15.30 6.99
N ALA A 32 9.27 -15.07 8.28
CA ALA A 32 8.80 -16.10 9.19
C ALA A 32 7.39 -16.57 8.81
N ASP A 33 6.50 -15.65 8.46
CA ASP A 33 5.12 -15.95 8.05
C ASP A 33 5.07 -16.70 6.70
N LEU A 34 5.92 -16.33 5.74
CA LEU A 34 6.06 -17.07 4.48
C LEU A 34 6.59 -18.49 4.69
N THR A 35 7.56 -18.65 5.59
CA THR A 35 8.10 -19.97 5.95
C THR A 35 7.03 -20.82 6.64
N ALA A 36 6.18 -20.24 7.49
CA ALA A 36 5.04 -20.91 8.11
C ALA A 36 3.97 -21.34 7.09
N LEU A 37 3.84 -20.61 5.98
CA LEU A 37 2.99 -20.97 4.83
C LEU A 37 3.64 -22.02 3.90
N GLY A 38 4.86 -22.47 4.19
CA GLY A 38 5.60 -23.44 3.38
C GLY A 38 6.29 -22.83 2.15
N TYR A 39 6.33 -21.50 2.05
CA TYR A 39 7.03 -20.79 0.99
C TYR A 39 8.42 -20.37 1.45
N LYS A 40 9.45 -20.77 0.69
CA LYS A 40 10.79 -20.21 0.87
C LYS A 40 10.81 -18.79 0.30
N PRO A 41 11.13 -17.74 1.08
CA PRO A 41 11.24 -16.39 0.56
C PRO A 41 12.45 -16.30 -0.38
N GLU A 42 12.20 -16.38 -1.70
CA GLU A 42 13.26 -16.28 -2.73
C GLU A 42 13.49 -14.83 -3.19
N LEU A 43 12.52 -13.95 -2.96
CA LEU A 43 12.62 -12.53 -3.33
C LEU A 43 12.93 -11.67 -2.10
N LYS A 44 14.02 -10.90 -2.19
CA LYS A 44 14.28 -9.78 -1.27
C LYS A 44 13.35 -8.62 -1.61
N ARG A 45 12.68 -8.05 -0.60
CA ARG A 45 11.99 -6.77 -0.80
C ARG A 45 13.04 -5.69 -1.07
N ASN A 46 12.73 -4.77 -1.98
CA ASN A 46 13.62 -3.66 -2.34
C ASN A 46 12.83 -2.36 -2.60
N ARG A 47 11.57 -2.32 -2.17
CA ARG A 47 10.64 -1.20 -2.41
C ARG A 47 10.31 -0.58 -1.05
N SER A 48 10.68 0.68 -0.87
CA SER A 48 10.32 1.47 0.32
C SER A 48 8.83 1.80 0.33
N MET A 49 8.24 2.02 1.51
CA MET A 49 6.84 2.43 1.68
C MET A 49 6.45 3.65 0.83
N PHE A 50 7.32 4.67 0.76
CA PHE A 50 7.06 5.84 -0.08
C PHE A 50 7.01 5.49 -1.58
N THR A 51 7.88 4.58 -2.04
CA THR A 51 7.87 4.17 -3.45
C THR A 51 6.59 3.39 -3.78
N LEU A 52 6.09 2.59 -2.84
CA LEU A 52 4.83 1.85 -3.00
C LEU A 52 3.63 2.79 -3.00
N LEU A 53 3.65 3.84 -2.17
CA LEU A 53 2.63 4.88 -2.16
C LEU A 53 2.56 5.65 -3.49
N PHE A 54 3.68 6.13 -4.02
CA PHE A 54 3.65 6.82 -5.31
C PHE A 54 3.27 5.89 -6.47
N GLN A 55 3.67 4.62 -6.39
CA GLN A 55 3.29 3.61 -7.38
C GLN A 55 1.77 3.35 -7.35
N SER A 56 1.14 3.29 -6.18
CA SER A 56 -0.31 3.11 -6.09
C SER A 56 -1.08 4.32 -6.60
N LEU A 57 -0.65 5.54 -6.29
CA LEU A 57 -1.25 6.78 -6.82
C LEU A 57 -1.15 6.85 -8.36
N ALA A 58 -0.04 6.35 -8.93
CA ALA A 58 0.14 6.27 -10.38
C ALA A 58 -0.82 5.25 -11.04
N ILE A 59 -1.01 4.08 -10.42
CA ILE A 59 -1.92 3.03 -10.92
C ILE A 59 -3.38 3.46 -10.77
N ALA A 60 -3.73 4.16 -9.68
CA ALA A 60 -5.09 4.61 -9.39
C ALA A 60 -5.60 5.70 -10.34
N ALA A 61 -4.74 6.25 -11.22
CA ALA A 61 -5.12 7.22 -12.26
C ALA A 61 -5.98 8.38 -11.71
N ILE A 62 -5.58 8.93 -10.55
CA ILE A 62 -6.32 9.95 -9.79
C ILE A 62 -6.81 11.12 -10.67
N PRO A 63 -6.02 11.66 -11.63
CA PRO A 63 -6.50 12.72 -12.51
C PRO A 63 -7.72 12.32 -13.35
N TYR A 64 -7.77 11.08 -13.82
CA TYR A 64 -8.91 10.55 -14.56
C TYR A 64 -10.11 10.28 -13.65
N GLY A 65 -9.86 9.78 -12.44
CA GLY A 65 -10.88 9.56 -11.42
C GLY A 65 -11.63 10.84 -11.02
N PHE A 66 -10.93 11.98 -10.99
CA PHE A 66 -11.57 13.28 -10.73
C PHE A 66 -12.21 13.91 -11.97
N GLY A 67 -11.62 13.70 -13.16
CA GLY A 67 -12.12 14.24 -14.42
C GLY A 67 -13.45 13.66 -14.89
N ALA A 68 -13.66 12.34 -14.71
CA ALA A 68 -14.89 11.67 -15.14
C ALA A 68 -16.18 12.20 -14.47
N PRO A 69 -16.26 12.37 -13.13
CA PRO A 69 -17.46 12.88 -12.47
C PRO A 69 -17.69 14.38 -12.70
N LEU A 70 -16.67 15.16 -13.06
CA LEU A 70 -16.83 16.59 -13.39
C LEU A 70 -17.77 16.78 -14.60
N ILE A 71 -17.64 15.94 -15.63
CA ILE A 71 -18.54 15.98 -16.80
C ILE A 71 -19.98 15.71 -16.35
N ASN A 72 -20.20 14.67 -15.55
CA ASN A 72 -21.52 14.32 -15.05
C ASN A 72 -22.12 15.40 -14.12
N SER A 73 -21.28 16.08 -13.33
CA SER A 73 -21.70 17.17 -12.44
C SER A 73 -22.19 18.39 -13.22
N VAL A 74 -21.53 18.73 -14.34
CA VAL A 74 -21.93 19.86 -15.21
C VAL A 74 -23.27 19.60 -15.88
N TYR A 75 -23.54 18.38 -16.35
CA TYR A 75 -24.78 18.07 -17.08
C TYR A 75 -25.96 17.66 -16.18
N GLY A 76 -25.72 17.07 -15.00
CA GLY A 76 -26.75 16.28 -14.30
C GLY A 76 -27.06 16.59 -12.84
N GLY A 77 -26.29 17.42 -12.12
CA GLY A 77 -26.52 17.53 -10.66
C GLY A 77 -25.79 18.61 -9.87
N GLY A 78 -25.11 19.55 -10.53
CA GLY A 78 -24.39 20.65 -9.87
C GLY A 78 -23.26 20.17 -8.95
N GLN A 79 -22.70 21.10 -8.17
CA GLN A 79 -21.51 20.89 -7.35
C GLN A 79 -21.81 19.98 -6.13
N LEU A 80 -23.01 20.09 -5.56
CA LEU A 80 -23.38 19.36 -4.33
C LEU A 80 -23.35 17.85 -4.51
N THR A 81 -23.85 17.35 -5.65
CA THR A 81 -23.87 15.91 -5.97
C THR A 81 -22.45 15.35 -6.10
N MET A 82 -21.50 16.14 -6.59
CA MET A 82 -20.10 15.74 -6.71
C MET A 82 -19.44 15.59 -5.33
N PHE A 83 -19.64 16.55 -4.42
CA PHE A 83 -19.07 16.47 -3.07
C PHE A 83 -19.64 15.33 -2.25
N LEU A 84 -20.97 15.14 -2.26
CA LEU A 84 -21.62 14.06 -1.52
C LEU A 84 -21.27 12.69 -2.11
N GLY A 85 -21.23 12.56 -3.45
CA GLY A 85 -20.80 11.35 -4.12
C GLY A 85 -19.37 10.97 -3.76
N TRP A 86 -18.46 11.95 -3.73
CA TRP A 86 -17.06 11.74 -3.34
C TRP A 86 -16.93 11.20 -1.91
N ILE A 87 -17.63 11.82 -0.95
CA ILE A 87 -17.59 11.38 0.47
C ILE A 87 -18.08 9.93 0.60
N ILE A 88 -19.19 9.59 -0.05
CA ILE A 88 -19.75 8.24 0.01
C ILE A 88 -18.78 7.22 -0.61
N VAL A 89 -18.19 7.54 -1.75
CA VAL A 89 -17.20 6.67 -2.41
C VAL A 89 -15.98 6.46 -1.51
N CYS A 90 -15.44 7.50 -0.87
CA CYS A 90 -14.33 7.37 0.07
C CYS A 90 -14.68 6.44 1.24
N ILE A 91 -15.87 6.57 1.83
CA ILE A 91 -16.28 5.71 2.95
C ILE A 91 -16.38 4.24 2.51
N LEU A 92 -16.94 3.97 1.34
CA LEU A 92 -17.05 2.60 0.81
C LEU A 92 -15.68 2.02 0.45
N ASP A 93 -14.78 2.84 -0.10
CA ASP A 93 -13.42 2.43 -0.47
C ASP A 93 -12.57 2.11 0.78
N GLU A 94 -12.69 2.90 1.85
CA GLU A 94 -12.04 2.62 3.14
C GLU A 94 -12.50 1.28 3.74
N CYS A 95 -13.80 0.96 3.67
CA CYS A 95 -14.30 -0.35 4.11
C CYS A 95 -13.64 -1.51 3.35
N ILE A 96 -13.43 -1.34 2.03
CA ILE A 96 -12.76 -2.35 1.19
C ILE A 96 -11.27 -2.41 1.54
N ALA A 97 -10.62 -1.27 1.73
CA ALA A 97 -9.20 -1.17 2.07
C ALA A 97 -8.89 -1.85 3.42
N ILE A 98 -9.73 -1.63 4.44
CA ILE A 98 -9.57 -2.28 5.75
C ILE A 98 -9.70 -3.80 5.63
N SER A 99 -10.72 -4.29 4.91
CA SER A 99 -10.92 -5.73 4.68
C SER A 99 -9.75 -6.37 3.94
N LEU A 100 -9.23 -5.71 2.90
CA LEU A 100 -8.02 -6.14 2.19
C LEU A 100 -6.78 -6.10 3.08
N GLY A 101 -6.69 -5.13 3.99
CA GLY A 101 -5.62 -5.01 4.98
C GLY A 101 -5.57 -6.20 5.93
N GLU A 102 -6.70 -6.68 6.42
CA GLU A 102 -6.77 -7.88 7.26
C GLU A 102 -6.29 -9.14 6.51
N LEU A 103 -6.68 -9.28 5.24
CA LEU A 103 -6.23 -10.39 4.39
C LEU A 103 -4.73 -10.32 4.09
N ALA A 104 -4.23 -9.12 3.76
CA ALA A 104 -2.82 -8.89 3.48
C ALA A 104 -1.93 -9.14 4.70
N ALA A 105 -2.41 -8.82 5.90
CA ALA A 105 -1.68 -9.09 7.15
C ALA A 105 -1.60 -10.59 7.47
N ARG A 106 -2.65 -11.37 7.18
CA ARG A 106 -2.65 -12.82 7.44
C ARG A 106 -1.88 -13.62 6.40
N TRP A 107 -1.84 -13.14 5.17
CA TRP A 107 -1.16 -13.79 4.05
C TRP A 107 -0.30 -12.78 3.29
N PRO A 108 0.92 -12.48 3.80
CA PRO A 108 1.85 -11.54 3.17
C PRO A 108 2.55 -12.16 1.94
N THR A 109 1.77 -12.71 1.00
CA THR A 109 2.25 -13.35 -0.22
C THR A 109 2.16 -12.41 -1.42
N SER A 110 3.09 -12.53 -2.36
CA SER A 110 3.11 -11.70 -3.59
C SER A 110 2.00 -12.05 -4.60
N ALA A 111 1.20 -13.08 -4.32
CA ALA A 111 0.15 -13.56 -5.22
C ALA A 111 -1.18 -12.79 -5.08
N GLY A 112 -1.27 -11.88 -4.10
CA GLY A 112 -2.36 -10.92 -3.96
C GLY A 112 -3.76 -11.58 -3.84
N PRO A 113 -4.81 -10.96 -4.40
CA PRO A 113 -6.19 -11.44 -4.21
C PRO A 113 -6.46 -12.83 -4.77
N TYR A 114 -5.68 -13.29 -5.75
CA TYR A 114 -5.78 -14.66 -6.25
C TYR A 114 -5.46 -15.69 -5.16
N TYR A 115 -4.40 -15.46 -4.39
CA TYR A 115 -4.02 -16.35 -3.29
C TYR A 115 -5.04 -16.34 -2.16
N TRP A 116 -5.59 -15.18 -1.83
CA TRP A 116 -6.64 -15.07 -0.81
C TRP A 116 -7.90 -15.83 -1.23
N SER A 117 -8.31 -15.73 -2.50
CA SER A 117 -9.46 -16.50 -3.02
C SER A 117 -9.22 -18.02 -2.95
N PHE A 118 -8.02 -18.49 -3.29
CA PHE A 118 -7.65 -19.91 -3.16
C PHE A 118 -7.63 -20.39 -1.71
N GLN A 119 -7.24 -19.52 -0.78
CA GLN A 119 -7.15 -19.86 0.63
C GLN A 119 -8.52 -19.89 1.33
N ILE A 120 -9.48 -19.09 0.85
CA ILE A 120 -10.88 -19.04 1.32
C ILE A 120 -11.75 -20.10 0.63
N ALA A 121 -11.39 -20.53 -0.59
CA ALA A 121 -12.14 -21.53 -1.34
C ALA A 121 -12.18 -22.90 -0.62
N SER A 122 -13.35 -23.54 -0.68
CA SER A 122 -13.55 -24.90 -0.15
C SER A 122 -12.60 -25.90 -0.85
N PRO A 123 -12.12 -26.96 -0.17
CA PRO A 123 -11.16 -27.93 -0.72
C PRO A 123 -11.57 -28.54 -2.07
N LYS A 124 -12.88 -28.55 -2.38
CA LYS A 124 -13.44 -29.04 -3.64
C LYS A 124 -13.12 -28.17 -4.87
N TYR A 125 -12.81 -26.88 -4.67
CA TYR A 125 -12.61 -25.89 -5.73
C TYR A 125 -11.19 -25.29 -5.75
N ARG A 126 -10.28 -25.82 -4.93
CA ARG A 126 -8.84 -25.51 -4.96
C ARG A 126 -8.16 -26.35 -6.05
N THR A 127 -8.26 -25.92 -7.31
CA THR A 127 -7.50 -26.46 -8.45
C THR A 127 -6.40 -25.49 -8.83
#